data_AF-A0A926BK41-F1
#
_entry.id   AF-A0A926BK41-F1
#
_cell.length_a   1.000
_cell.length_b   1.000
_cell.length_c   1.000
_cell.angle_alpha   90.00
_cell.angle_beta   90.00
_cell.angle_gamma   90.00
#
_symmetry.space_group_name_H-M   'P 1'
#
loop_
_entity.id
_entity.type
_entity.pdbx_description
1 polymer ?
#
loop_
_entity_poly.entity_id
_entity_poly.type
_entity_poly.pdbx_seq_one_letter_code
_entity_poly.pdbx_strand_id
1 'polypeptide(L)'
;MNHPIRIEHYPASLSELAEEIGDLRYDALRDFLRDLSAKIERDSEADSGRGRAKLSASLAACAAQLADAAQDAETAWCIAAPFMPPDLPGATSEPSETFPVPV
;
A
#
# COMPACT_ATOMS: atom_id res chain seq x y z
N MET A 1 2.86 -19.03 15.62
CA MET A 1 3.24 -17.95 14.67
C MET A 1 4.07 -16.96 15.45
N ASN A 2 5.23 -16.60 14.91
CA ASN A 2 6.05 -15.52 15.46
C ASN A 2 5.49 -14.20 14.93
N HIS A 3 5.08 -13.30 15.81
CA HIS A 3 4.66 -11.94 15.45
C HIS A 3 5.84 -11.02 15.77
N PRO A 4 6.72 -10.74 14.80
CA PRO A 4 7.89 -9.93 15.06
C PRO A 4 7.45 -8.52 15.49
N ILE A 5 8.10 -7.98 16.52
CA ILE A 5 7.85 -6.61 17.02
C ILE A 5 8.76 -5.56 16.34
N ARG A 6 9.61 -6.00 15.41
CA ARG A 6 10.53 -5.19 14.61
C ARG A 6 10.61 -5.76 13.19
N ILE A 7 10.89 -4.91 12.21
CA ILE A 7 11.17 -5.34 10.84
C ILE A 7 12.66 -5.65 10.76
N GLU A 8 13.02 -6.90 10.46
CA GLU A 8 14.40 -7.41 10.53
C GLU A 8 15.37 -6.63 9.64
N HIS A 9 14.90 -6.17 8.49
CA HIS A 9 15.70 -5.45 7.50
C HIS A 9 15.48 -3.93 7.53
N TYR A 10 14.90 -3.40 8.61
CA TYR A 10 14.72 -1.98 8.81
C TYR A 10 15.39 -1.57 10.13
N PRO A 11 16.59 -0.95 10.08
CA PRO A 11 17.39 -0.70 11.28
C PRO A 11 16.78 0.37 12.20
N ALA A 12 15.94 1.24 11.65
CA ALA A 12 15.28 2.33 12.36
C ALA A 12 14.05 1.86 13.16
N SER A 13 13.49 2.77 13.94
CA SER A 13 12.31 2.53 14.78
C SER A 13 11.02 2.52 13.96
N LEU A 14 9.95 1.94 14.52
CA LEU A 14 8.62 2.00 13.90
C LEU A 14 8.08 3.43 13.76
N SER A 15 8.56 4.36 14.60
CA SER A 15 8.20 5.78 14.50
C SER A 15 8.86 6.43 13.28
N GLU A 16 10.14 6.15 13.04
CA GLU A 16 10.86 6.63 11.86
C GLU A 16 10.26 6.03 10.58
N LEU A 17 9.87 4.76 10.62
CA LEU A 17 9.16 4.12 9.50
C LEU A 17 7.85 4.82 9.16
N ALA A 18 7.09 5.22 10.19
CA ALA A 18 5.83 5.92 9.99
C ALA A 18 6.03 7.29 9.33
N GLU A 19 7.09 8.01 9.73
CA GLU A 19 7.48 9.28 9.10
C GLU A 19 7.88 9.05 7.63
N GLU A 20 8.75 8.09 7.36
CA GLU A 20 9.22 7.79 6.00
C GLU A 20 8.08 7.33 5.07
N ILE A 21 7.10 6.58 5.58
CA ILE A 21 5.89 6.22 4.82
C ILE A 21 5.00 7.46 4.61
N GLY A 22 4.86 8.31 5.62
CA GLY A 22 4.05 9.54 5.54
C GLY A 22 4.60 10.57 4.56
N ASP A 23 5.92 10.59 4.37
CA ASP A 23 6.63 11.47 3.42
C ASP A 23 6.54 10.98 1.97
N LEU A 24 5.98 9.79 1.72
CA LEU A 24 5.76 9.31 0.36
C LEU A 24 4.84 10.26 -0.41
N ARG A 25 5.16 10.44 -1.69
CA ARG A 25 4.24 11.08 -2.63
C ARG A 25 2.94 10.30 -2.67
N TYR A 26 1.81 11.00 -2.82
CA TYR A 26 0.49 10.42 -2.61
C TYR A 26 0.15 9.23 -3.52
N ASP A 27 0.69 9.16 -4.74
CA ASP A 27 0.60 7.99 -5.62
C ASP A 27 1.37 6.77 -5.07
N ALA A 28 2.59 6.99 -4.58
CA ALA A 28 3.39 5.95 -3.93
C ALA A 28 2.78 5.51 -2.60
N LEU A 29 2.23 6.45 -1.82
CA LEU A 29 1.52 6.18 -0.58
C LEU A 29 0.26 5.33 -0.85
N ARG A 30 -0.53 5.68 -1.88
CA ARG A 30 -1.66 4.86 -2.34
C ARG A 30 -1.22 3.42 -2.63
N ASP A 31 -0.16 3.25 -3.40
CA ASP A 31 0.31 1.91 -3.77
C ASP A 31 0.76 1.11 -2.54
N PHE A 32 1.47 1.75 -1.60
CA PHE A 32 1.82 1.14 -0.32
C PHE A 32 0.58 0.71 0.48
N LEU A 33 -0.42 1.59 0.62
CA LEU A 33 -1.64 1.32 1.38
C LEU A 33 -2.46 0.20 0.75
N ARG A 34 -2.54 0.14 -0.58
CA ARG A 34 -3.21 -0.95 -1.32
C ARG A 34 -2.52 -2.28 -1.07
N ASP A 35 -1.18 -2.32 -1.16
CA ASP A 35 -0.43 -3.55 -0.95
C ASP A 35 -0.49 -4.03 0.51
N LEU A 36 -0.48 -3.10 1.47
CA LEU A 36 -0.68 -3.40 2.88
C LEU A 36 -2.09 -3.93 3.14
N SER A 37 -3.12 -3.30 2.58
CA SER A 37 -4.52 -3.77 2.65
C SER A 37 -4.64 -5.22 2.17
N ALA A 38 -4.11 -5.54 0.98
CA ALA A 38 -4.13 -6.89 0.42
C ALA A 38 -3.35 -7.92 1.26
N LYS A 39 -2.31 -7.50 1.99
CA LYS A 39 -1.61 -8.39 2.93
C LYS A 39 -2.47 -8.70 4.16
N ILE A 40 -3.12 -7.70 4.75
CA ILE A 40 -3.97 -7.86 5.93
C ILE A 40 -5.24 -8.66 5.59
N GLU A 41 -5.80 -8.49 4.39
CA GLU A 41 -6.92 -9.29 3.90
C GLU A 41 -6.56 -10.78 3.81
N ARG A 42 -5.42 -11.13 3.22
CA ARG A 42 -4.92 -12.52 3.19
C ARG A 42 -4.73 -13.12 4.59
N ASP A 43 -4.29 -12.33 5.56
CA ASP A 43 -4.17 -12.78 6.95
C ASP A 43 -5.55 -13.02 7.59
N SER A 44 -6.53 -12.15 7.28
CA SER A 44 -7.93 -12.34 7.67
C SER A 44 -8.49 -13.66 7.15
N GLU A 45 -8.31 -13.94 5.85
CA GLU A 45 -8.77 -15.18 5.23
C GLU A 45 -8.12 -16.41 5.88
N ALA A 46 -6.81 -16.34 6.15
CA ALA A 46 -6.08 -17.41 6.81
C ALA A 46 -6.59 -17.68 8.24
N ASP A 47 -6.93 -16.65 9.01
CA ASP A 47 -7.50 -16.80 10.36
C ASP A 47 -8.98 -17.24 10.32
N SER A 48 -9.74 -16.84 9.30
CA SER A 48 -11.09 -17.34 9.03
C SER A 48 -11.08 -18.85 8.82
N GLY A 49 -10.18 -19.33 7.94
CA GLY A 49 -9.98 -20.77 7.67
C GLY A 49 -9.55 -21.57 8.89
N ARG A 50 -9.03 -20.93 9.94
CA ARG A 50 -8.66 -21.53 11.23
C ARG A 50 -9.77 -21.44 12.30
N GLY A 51 -10.96 -20.97 11.95
CA GLY A 51 -12.09 -20.83 12.86
C GLY A 51 -12.01 -19.62 13.81
N ARG A 52 -11.14 -18.64 13.53
CA ARG A 52 -10.95 -17.44 14.37
C ARG A 52 -11.79 -16.27 13.85
N ALA A 53 -13.10 -16.48 13.74
CA ALA A 53 -14.02 -15.56 13.06
C ALA A 53 -13.93 -14.10 13.56
N LYS A 54 -13.79 -13.86 14.87
CA LYS A 54 -13.65 -12.49 15.41
C LYS A 54 -12.35 -11.81 14.99
N LEU A 55 -11.24 -12.55 14.98
CA LEU A 55 -9.94 -12.03 14.56
C LEU A 55 -9.95 -11.72 13.07
N SER A 56 -10.45 -12.65 12.26
CA SER A 56 -10.66 -12.43 10.82
C SER A 56 -11.53 -11.20 10.57
N ALA A 57 -12.69 -11.07 11.22
CA ALA A 57 -13.55 -9.90 11.05
C ALA A 57 -12.83 -8.58 11.36
N SER A 58 -12.00 -8.56 12.41
CA SER A 58 -11.19 -7.38 12.76
C SER A 58 -10.11 -7.07 11.72
N LEU A 59 -9.45 -8.09 11.18
CA LEU A 59 -8.43 -7.93 10.14
C LEU A 59 -9.06 -7.50 8.81
N ALA A 60 -10.20 -8.08 8.43
CA ALA A 60 -10.95 -7.67 7.24
C ALA A 60 -11.38 -6.19 7.33
N ALA A 61 -11.86 -5.74 8.49
CA ALA A 61 -12.20 -4.33 8.70
C ALA A 61 -10.97 -3.42 8.57
N CYS A 62 -9.82 -3.83 9.11
CA CYS A 62 -8.56 -3.08 8.96
C CYS A 62 -8.11 -2.99 7.50
N ALA A 63 -8.18 -4.10 6.74
CA ALA A 63 -7.87 -4.10 5.32
C ALA A 63 -8.79 -3.16 4.53
N ALA A 64 -10.09 -3.17 4.81
CA ALA A 64 -11.05 -2.26 4.17
C ALA A 64 -10.70 -0.79 4.44
N GLN A 65 -10.38 -0.43 5.69
CA GLN A 65 -9.99 0.94 6.05
C GLN A 65 -8.69 1.39 5.35
N LEU A 66 -7.73 0.48 5.17
CA LEU A 66 -6.50 0.76 4.42
C LEU A 66 -6.77 0.94 2.92
N ALA A 67 -7.72 0.20 2.36
CA ALA A 67 -8.15 0.36 0.98
C ALA A 67 -8.83 1.72 0.76
N ASP A 68 -9.71 2.13 1.70
CA ASP A 68 -10.33 3.46 1.68
C ASP A 68 -9.26 4.56 1.79
N ALA A 69 -8.28 4.40 2.69
CA ALA A 69 -7.17 5.35 2.81
C ALA A 69 -6.32 5.44 1.53
N ALA A 70 -6.14 4.32 0.80
CA ALA A 70 -5.48 4.34 -0.50
C ALA A 70 -6.27 5.18 -1.53
N GLN A 71 -7.60 5.10 -1.51
CA GLN A 71 -8.47 5.90 -2.37
C GLN A 71 -8.42 7.40 -2.02
N ASP A 72 -8.31 7.72 -0.73
CA ASP A 72 -8.11 9.10 -0.27
C ASP A 72 -6.73 9.62 -0.72
N ALA A 73 -5.68 8.81 -0.64
CA ALA A 73 -4.34 9.16 -1.14
C ALA A 73 -4.33 9.38 -2.66
N GLU A 74 -5.02 8.54 -3.44
CA GLU A 74 -5.20 8.77 -4.88
C GLU A 74 -5.90 10.11 -5.17
N THR A 75 -6.90 10.45 -4.37
CA THR A 75 -7.62 11.72 -4.51
C THR A 75 -6.69 12.89 -4.19
N ALA A 76 -5.89 12.79 -3.13
CA ALA A 76 -4.87 13.78 -2.79
C ALA A 76 -3.83 13.92 -3.91
N TRP A 77 -3.42 12.83 -4.54
CA TRP A 77 -2.55 12.86 -5.71
C TRP A 77 -3.20 13.61 -6.87
N CYS A 78 -4.43 13.29 -7.25
CA CYS A 78 -5.15 13.97 -8.32
C CYS A 78 -5.24 15.50 -8.12
N ILE A 79 -5.35 15.94 -6.86
CA ILE A 79 -5.37 17.36 -6.48
C ILE A 79 -3.98 17.98 -6.57
N ALA A 80 -2.95 17.27 -6.09
CA ALA A 80 -1.59 17.80 -5.98
C ALA A 80 -0.80 17.74 -7.31
N ALA A 81 -1.04 16.71 -8.12
CA ALA A 81 -0.28 16.39 -9.33
C ALA A 81 -0.16 17.58 -10.32
N PRO A 82 -1.21 18.38 -10.58
CA PRO A 82 -1.10 19.54 -11.48
C PRO A 82 -0.13 20.63 -11.00
N PHE A 83 0.22 20.65 -9.72
CA PHE A 83 1.13 21.62 -9.10
C PHE A 83 2.54 21.08 -8.89
N MET A 84 2.78 19.80 -9.22
CA MET A 84 4.07 19.16 -9.05
C MET A 84 4.98 19.40 -10.25
N PRO A 85 6.30 19.59 -10.04
CA PRO A 85 7.28 19.69 -11.13
C PRO A 85 7.20 18.51 -12.12
N PRO A 86 7.25 18.76 -13.44
CA PRO A 86 7.11 17.71 -14.47
C PRO A 86 8.30 16.72 -14.52
N ASP A 87 9.40 17.02 -13.84
CA ASP A 87 10.60 16.22 -13.74
C ASP A 87 10.65 15.31 -12.50
N LEU A 88 9.55 15.20 -11.75
CA LEU A 88 9.41 14.22 -10.68
C LEU A 88 9.30 12.80 -11.28
N PRO A 89 10.21 11.86 -10.92
CA PRO A 89 10.14 10.49 -11.42
C PRO A 89 8.80 9.85 -11.02
N GLY A 90 8.05 9.36 -12.01
CA GLY A 90 6.72 8.74 -11.87
C GLY A 90 5.55 9.53 -12.46
N ALA A 91 5.77 10.72 -13.03
CA ALA A 91 4.72 11.52 -13.67
C ALA A 91 4.36 11.08 -15.12
N THR A 92 5.04 10.09 -15.71
CA THR A 92 4.72 9.59 -17.05
C THR A 92 4.16 8.17 -16.96
N SER A 93 2.85 8.06 -17.05
CA SER A 93 2.19 6.88 -17.61
C SER A 93 2.55 6.80 -19.10
N GLU A 94 3.73 6.25 -19.40
CA GLU A 94 4.04 5.77 -20.74
C GLU A 94 3.04 4.66 -21.09
N PRO A 95 2.30 4.75 -22.22
CA PRO A 95 1.44 3.67 -22.66
C PRO A 95 2.32 2.46 -23.02
N SER A 96 1.91 1.29 -22.54
CA SER A 96 2.58 0.00 -22.79
C SER A 96 3.03 -0.13 -24.25
N GLU A 97 4.34 -0.10 -24.49
CA GLU A 97 4.87 -0.43 -25.81
C GLU A 97 4.56 -1.89 -26.11
N THR A 98 3.78 -2.08 -27.18
CA THR A 98 3.50 -3.37 -27.81
C THR A 98 4.80 -4.09 -28.14
N PHE A 99 5.02 -5.24 -27.51
CA PHE A 99 6.06 -6.18 -27.91
C PHE A 99 5.85 -6.64 -29.36
N PRO A 100 6.86 -6.60 -30.24
CA PRO A 100 6.73 -7.18 -31.57
C PRO A 100 6.75 -8.72 -31.48
N VAL A 101 5.78 -9.34 -32.14
CA VAL A 101 5.74 -10.79 -32.34
C VAL A 101 6.82 -11.16 -33.37
N PRO A 102 7.70 -12.13 -33.10
CA PRO A 102 8.72 -12.53 -34.06
C PRO A 102 8.09 -13.37 -35.18
N VAL A 103 8.56 -13.13 -36.41
CA VAL A 103 8.22 -13.88 -37.64
C VAL A 103 8.99 -15.20 -37.68
#